data_AF-A0A8H4ETN9-F1
#
_entry.id   AF-A0A8H4ETN9-F1
#
_cell.length_a   1.000
_cell.length_b   1.000
_cell.length_c   1.000
_cell.angle_alpha   90.00
_cell.angle_beta   90.00
_cell.angle_gamma   90.00
#
_symmetry.space_group_name_H-M   'P 1'
#
loop_
_entity.id
_entity.type
_entity.pdbx_description
1 polymer ?
#
loop_
_entity_poly.entity_id
_entity_poly.type
_entity_poly.pdbx_seq_one_letter_code
_entity_poly.pdbx_strand_id
1 'polypeptide(L)'
;MSGSDSDETETKTIVLRTAGFDARFPNTNQTKHCWQNYVDYFKCIKARGEDFPPCKQFFRAYHSLCPTDYISKWDTQREEGNFPVNLNP
;
A
#
# COMPACT_ATOMS: atom_id res chain seq x y z
N MET A 1 -24.50 -44.02 8.41
CA MET A 1 -23.48 -43.12 9.00
C MET A 1 -22.98 -42.24 7.86
N SER A 2 -23.57 -41.06 7.62
CA SER A 2 -23.37 -39.80 8.34
C SER A 2 -21.96 -39.26 8.13
N GLY A 3 -21.86 -38.18 7.36
CA GLY A 3 -20.62 -37.48 7.03
C GLY A 3 -20.83 -36.52 5.86
N SER A 4 -21.80 -35.62 6.03
CA SER A 4 -22.06 -34.51 5.12
C SER A 4 -21.00 -33.45 5.34
N ASP A 5 -20.22 -33.10 4.32
CA ASP A 5 -19.61 -31.77 4.22
C ASP A 5 -20.01 -31.23 2.85
N SER A 6 -21.13 -30.52 2.86
CA SER A 6 -21.59 -29.69 1.76
C SER A 6 -20.61 -28.51 1.65
N ASP A 7 -19.80 -28.51 0.60
CA ASP A 7 -18.94 -27.38 0.24
C ASP A 7 -19.86 -26.22 -0.21
N GLU A 8 -20.29 -25.41 0.75
CA GLU A 8 -21.04 -24.18 0.51
C GLU A 8 -20.12 -23.19 -0.21
N THR A 9 -20.37 -22.99 -1.50
CA THR A 9 -19.76 -21.93 -2.30
C THR A 9 -20.33 -20.58 -1.84
N GLU A 10 -19.82 -20.05 -0.73
CA GLU A 10 -20.05 -18.68 -0.30
C GLU A 10 -19.63 -17.72 -1.42
N THR A 11 -20.61 -17.12 -2.09
CA THR A 11 -20.39 -16.08 -3.10
C THR A 11 -20.03 -14.78 -2.37
N LYS A 12 -18.79 -14.67 -1.89
CA LYS A 12 -18.30 -13.45 -1.22
C LYS A 12 -18.37 -12.29 -2.21
N THR A 13 -19.20 -11.29 -1.91
CA THR A 13 -19.33 -10.09 -2.73
C THR A 13 -18.01 -9.33 -2.74
N ILE A 14 -17.28 -9.36 -3.87
CA ILE A 14 -16.02 -8.65 -4.05
C ILE A 14 -16.34 -7.17 -4.31
N VAL A 15 -16.04 -6.30 -3.34
CA VAL A 15 -16.14 -4.85 -3.54
C VAL A 15 -14.84 -4.36 -4.17
N LEU A 16 -14.88 -4.04 -5.46
CA LEU A 16 -13.74 -3.48 -6.19
C LEU A 16 -13.49 -2.05 -5.72
N ARG A 17 -12.32 -1.81 -5.13
CA ARG A 17 -11.83 -0.47 -4.73
C ARG A 17 -10.38 -0.31 -5.14
N THR A 18 -10.00 0.91 -5.51
CA THR A 18 -8.64 1.30 -5.89
C THR A 18 -8.31 2.69 -5.33
N ALA A 19 -7.08 3.17 -5.54
CA ALA A 19 -6.68 4.52 -5.19
C ALA A 19 -7.58 5.56 -5.92
N GLY A 20 -8.08 6.54 -5.16
CA GLY A 20 -8.88 7.64 -5.72
C GLY A 20 -8.03 8.70 -6.41
N PHE A 21 -8.70 9.72 -6.97
CA PHE A 21 -8.04 10.89 -7.53
C PHE A 21 -7.39 11.75 -6.42
N ASP A 22 -6.11 12.06 -6.57
CA ASP A 22 -5.37 12.99 -5.70
C ASP A 22 -5.13 14.31 -6.45
N ALA A 23 -5.76 15.39 -5.98
CA ALA A 23 -5.66 16.72 -6.57
C ALA A 23 -4.23 17.31 -6.55
N ARG A 24 -3.32 16.77 -5.72
CA ARG A 24 -1.88 17.16 -5.72
C ARG A 24 -1.14 16.64 -6.95
N PHE A 25 -1.65 15.60 -7.59
CA PHE A 25 -1.07 14.96 -8.76
C PHE A 25 -2.08 14.87 -9.91
N PRO A 26 -2.54 16.01 -10.48
CA PRO A 26 -3.60 16.04 -11.48
C PRO A 26 -3.16 15.61 -12.88
N ASN A 27 -1.85 15.59 -13.13
CA ASN A 27 -1.28 15.32 -14.45
C ASN A 27 -1.15 13.81 -14.70
N THR A 28 -1.00 13.41 -15.97
CA THR A 28 -0.82 12.00 -16.37
C THR A 28 0.39 11.34 -15.73
N ASN A 29 1.45 12.09 -15.41
CA ASN A 29 2.61 11.55 -14.72
C ASN A 29 2.32 11.31 -13.23
N GLN A 30 2.08 10.05 -12.88
CA GLN A 30 1.76 9.59 -11.52
C GLN A 30 2.98 9.06 -10.74
N THR A 31 4.21 9.20 -11.26
CA THR A 31 5.42 8.69 -10.59
C THR A 31 5.60 9.31 -9.20
N LYS A 32 5.37 10.62 -9.06
CA LYS A 32 5.42 11.29 -7.75
C LYS A 32 4.28 10.86 -6.81
N HIS A 33 3.10 10.55 -7.35
CA HIS A 33 1.97 10.08 -6.55
C HIS A 33 2.28 8.71 -5.93
N CYS A 34 2.81 7.78 -6.72
CA CYS A 34 3.30 6.49 -6.25
C CYS A 34 4.38 6.66 -5.17
N TRP A 35 5.46 7.40 -5.50
CA TRP A 35 6.59 7.61 -4.60
C TRP A 35 6.18 8.25 -3.26
N GLN A 36 5.32 9.27 -3.31
CA GLN A 36 4.89 9.98 -2.10
C GLN A 36 4.07 9.08 -1.18
N ASN A 37 3.15 8.26 -1.72
CA ASN A 37 2.39 7.30 -0.89
C ASN A 37 3.30 6.26 -0.22
N TYR A 38 4.35 5.79 -0.91
CA TYR A 38 5.32 4.86 -0.33
C TYR A 38 6.06 5.51 0.85
N VAL A 39 6.59 6.73 0.65
CA VAL A 39 7.29 7.48 1.70
C VAL A 39 6.36 7.80 2.88
N ASP A 40 5.13 8.24 2.60
CA ASP A 40 4.15 8.61 3.62
C ASP A 40 3.72 7.41 4.46
N TYR A 41 3.58 6.22 3.87
CA TYR A 41 3.33 4.98 4.62
C TYR A 41 4.44 4.74 5.66
N PHE A 42 5.70 4.75 5.23
CA PHE A 42 6.82 4.43 6.12
C PHE A 42 7.10 5.51 7.16
N LYS A 43 6.81 6.79 6.85
CA LYS A 43 6.80 7.86 7.86
C LYS A 43 5.67 7.67 8.87
N CYS A 44 4.49 7.30 8.40
CA CYS A 44 3.31 7.10 9.25
C CYS A 44 3.51 5.96 10.25
N ILE A 45 4.00 4.79 9.81
CA ILE A 45 4.23 3.66 10.72
C ILE A 45 5.36 3.94 11.71
N LYS A 46 6.40 4.69 11.33
CA LYS A 46 7.47 5.09 12.25
C LYS A 46 6.97 6.09 13.31
N ALA A 47 6.04 6.98 12.95
CA ALA A 47 5.52 8.00 13.84
C ALA A 47 4.40 7.50 14.77
N ARG A 48 3.54 6.59 14.28
CA ARG A 48 2.28 6.19 14.95
C ARG A 48 2.16 4.69 15.23
N GLY A 49 3.04 3.86 14.66
CA GLY A 49 2.94 2.40 14.69
C GLY A 49 2.15 1.82 13.52
N GLU A 50 2.36 0.53 13.25
CA GLU A 50 1.74 -0.21 12.13
C GLU A 50 0.21 -0.37 12.26
N ASP A 51 -0.29 -0.37 13.50
CA ASP A 51 -1.71 -0.55 13.78
C ASP A 51 -2.57 0.67 13.50
N PHE A 52 -1.96 1.83 13.21
CA PHE A 52 -2.70 3.07 13.01
C PHE A 52 -3.53 3.00 11.70
N PRO A 53 -4.88 2.99 11.78
CA PRO A 53 -5.73 2.75 10.61
C PRO A 53 -5.50 3.72 9.44
N PRO A 54 -5.22 5.03 9.66
CA PRO A 54 -4.89 5.95 8.59
C PRO A 54 -3.64 5.59 7.78
N CYS A 55 -2.62 4.94 8.38
CA CYS A 55 -1.45 4.51 7.63
C CYS A 55 -1.80 3.46 6.56
N LYS A 56 -2.83 2.63 6.81
CA LYS A 56 -3.28 1.61 5.86
C LYS A 56 -3.84 2.20 4.56
N GLN A 57 -4.26 3.47 4.56
CA GLN A 57 -4.65 4.16 3.33
C GLN A 57 -3.47 4.29 2.38
N PHE A 58 -2.30 4.72 2.88
CA PHE A 58 -1.08 4.84 2.07
C PHE A 58 -0.60 3.48 1.59
N PHE A 59 -0.69 2.45 2.44
CA PHE A 59 -0.38 1.07 2.06
C PHE A 59 -1.17 0.61 0.84
N ARG A 60 -2.50 0.75 0.88
CA ARG A 60 -3.37 0.40 -0.24
C ARG A 60 -3.07 1.25 -1.47
N ALA A 61 -2.80 2.54 -1.29
CA ALA A 61 -2.54 3.46 -2.39
C ALA A 61 -1.25 3.12 -3.15
N TYR A 62 -0.10 2.97 -2.48
CA TYR A 62 1.15 2.67 -3.18
C TYR A 62 1.12 1.28 -3.82
N HIS A 63 0.48 0.27 -3.20
CA HIS A 63 0.29 -1.04 -3.83
C HIS A 63 -0.62 -1.01 -5.07
N SER A 64 -1.52 -0.04 -5.17
CA SER A 64 -2.39 0.12 -6.35
C SER A 64 -1.73 0.93 -7.48
N LEU A 65 -0.79 1.82 -7.15
CA LEU A 65 -0.23 2.80 -8.07
C LEU A 65 1.17 2.44 -8.57
N CYS A 66 1.98 1.82 -7.70
CA CYS A 66 3.40 1.60 -7.98
C CYS A 66 3.63 0.26 -8.69
N PRO A 67 4.56 0.21 -9.67
CA PRO A 67 5.07 -1.05 -10.17
C PRO A 67 5.74 -1.87 -9.05
N THR A 68 5.51 -3.19 -9.03
CA THR A 68 6.10 -4.09 -8.01
C THR A 68 7.63 -4.00 -7.97
N ASP A 69 8.27 -3.86 -9.12
CA ASP A 69 9.73 -3.74 -9.22
C ASP A 69 10.27 -2.49 -8.51
N TYR A 70 9.48 -1.41 -8.47
CA TYR A 70 9.88 -0.17 -7.79
C TYR A 70 9.81 -0.37 -6.28
N ILE A 71 8.70 -0.94 -5.80
CA ILE A 71 8.49 -1.27 -4.39
C ILE A 71 9.62 -2.16 -3.88
N SER A 72 9.91 -3.26 -4.59
CA SER A 72 10.98 -4.19 -4.21
C SER A 72 12.35 -3.52 -4.13
N LYS A 73 12.71 -2.68 -5.11
CA LYS A 73 13.98 -1.94 -5.09
C LYS A 73 14.06 -0.98 -3.91
N TRP A 74 12.98 -0.25 -3.61
CA TRP A 74 12.94 0.66 -2.49
C TRP A 74 12.97 -0.08 -1.14
N ASP A 75 12.35 -1.24 -1.05
CA ASP A 75 12.38 -2.09 0.14
C ASP A 75 13.81 -2.55 0.43
N THR A 76 14.52 -3.06 -0.57
CA THR A 76 15.95 -3.41 -0.45
C THR A 76 16.78 -2.20 -0.01
N GLN A 77 16.59 -1.03 -0.62
CA GLN A 77 17.31 0.20 -0.22
C GLN A 77 17.01 0.62 1.22
N ARG A 78 15.78 0.43 1.70
CA ARG A 78 15.41 0.73 3.09
C ARG A 78 16.01 -0.27 4.07
N GLU A 79 16.02 -1.55 3.74
CA GLU A 79 16.61 -2.62 4.55
C GLU A 79 18.14 -2.47 4.64
N GLU A 80 18.80 -2.08 3.56
CA GLU A 80 20.24 -1.79 3.51
C GLU A 80 20.62 -0.44 4.14
N GLY A 81 19.63 0.40 4.48
CA GLY A 81 19.87 1.74 5.05
C GLY A 81 20.36 2.78 4.03
N ASN A 82 20.31 2.50 2.73
CA ASN A 82 20.70 3.40 1.64
C ASN A 82 19.50 4.10 0.98
N PHE A 83 18.41 4.31 1.73
CA PHE A 83 17.22 4.98 1.21
C PHE A 83 17.42 6.51 1.18
N PRO A 84 17.18 7.20 0.06
CA PRO A 84 17.57 8.61 -0.11
C PRO A 84 16.71 9.62 0.66
N VAL A 85 15.63 9.17 1.33
CA VAL A 85 14.68 10.05 2.01
C VAL A 85 14.69 9.79 3.51
N ASN A 86 14.63 10.87 4.30
CA ASN A 86 14.43 10.77 5.74
C ASN A 86 13.00 10.30 6.05
N LEU A 87 12.91 9.12 6.67
CA LEU A 87 11.67 8.49 7.10
C LEU A 87 11.31 8.78 8.56
N ASN A 88 12.18 9.47 9.29
CA ASN A 88 11.89 9.91 10.65
C ASN A 88 11.06 11.19 10.60
N PRO A 89 9.93 11.26 11.34
CA PRO A 89 9.10 12.46 11.41
C PRO A 89 9.78 13.64 12.10
#